data_AF-A0A941THK0-F1
#
_entry.id   AF-A0A941THK0-F1
#
_cell.length_a   1.000
_cell.length_b   1.000
_cell.length_c   1.000
_cell.angle_alpha   90.00
_cell.angle_beta   90.00
_cell.angle_gamma   90.00
#
_symmetry.space_group_name_H-M   'P 1'
#
loop_
_entity.id
_entity.type
_entity.pdbx_description
1 polymer ?
#
loop_
_entity_poly.entity_id
_entity_poly.type
_entity_poly.pdbx_seq_one_letter_code
_entity_poly.pdbx_strand_id
1 'polypeptide(L)'
;MSAVGAIAGKLERFPLEEIGSNLNGTLASLNAIASGPDVRGVAKSLSGSLADLQELTHKANTGLSPLFQRLPDIAANLDRTVSRVNATAHSIESGYGADSPMNRQLDRALQQMSDAARAVRALADMLERHPEALLRGRSQ
;
A
#
# COMPACT_ATOMS: atom_id res chain seq x y z
N MET A 1 -64.37 9.32 45.42
CA MET A 1 -64.81 8.75 44.12
C MET A 1 -64.26 9.49 42.89
N SER A 2 -63.43 10.53 43.02
CA SER A 2 -63.00 11.38 41.88
C SER A 2 -61.86 10.83 41.00
N ALA A 3 -61.09 9.82 41.48
CA ALA A 3 -59.95 9.28 40.73
C ALA A 3 -60.37 8.43 39.52
N VAL A 4 -61.51 7.72 39.60
CA VAL A 4 -62.01 6.86 38.52
C VAL A 4 -62.52 7.69 37.34
N GLY A 5 -63.16 8.84 37.60
CA GLY A 5 -63.61 9.76 36.55
C GLY A 5 -62.46 10.47 35.81
N ALA A 6 -61.36 10.77 36.51
CA ALA A 6 -60.17 11.37 35.90
C ALA A 6 -59.41 10.42 34.96
N ILE A 7 -59.48 9.10 35.22
CA ILE A 7 -58.87 8.08 34.35
C ILE A 7 -59.74 7.87 33.10
N ALA A 8 -61.08 7.82 33.25
CA ALA A 8 -61.99 7.73 32.12
C ALA A 8 -61.85 8.90 31.14
N GLY A 9 -61.76 10.14 31.64
CA GLY A 9 -61.53 11.33 30.80
C GLY A 9 -60.12 11.43 30.19
N LYS A 10 -59.13 10.67 30.70
CA LYS A 10 -57.81 10.51 30.06
C LYS A 10 -57.82 9.43 28.99
N LEU A 11 -58.66 8.39 29.15
CA LEU A 11 -58.78 7.30 28.19
C LEU A 11 -59.50 7.75 26.90
N GLU A 12 -60.50 8.62 27.00
CA GLU A 12 -61.16 9.27 25.84
C GLU A 12 -60.22 10.23 25.08
N ARG A 13 -59.12 10.65 25.70
CA ARG A 13 -58.11 11.54 25.11
C ARG A 13 -56.90 10.80 24.56
N PHE A 14 -56.89 9.47 24.61
CA PHE A 14 -55.78 8.68 24.09
C PHE A 14 -55.86 8.63 22.55
N PRO A 15 -54.91 9.24 21.81
CA PRO A 15 -55.03 9.39 20.37
C PRO A 15 -54.56 8.11 19.67
N LEU A 16 -55.37 7.05 19.76
CA LEU A 16 -55.06 5.74 19.17
C LEU A 16 -54.93 5.83 17.63
N GLU A 17 -55.75 6.64 16.96
CA GLU A 17 -55.60 6.95 15.53
C GLU A 17 -54.23 7.57 15.20
N GLU A 18 -53.77 8.52 16.01
CA GLU A 18 -52.53 9.27 15.77
C GLU A 18 -51.31 8.37 15.99
N ILE A 19 -51.37 7.48 16.98
CA ILE A 19 -50.36 6.44 17.22
C ILE A 19 -50.29 5.48 16.02
N GLY A 20 -51.43 5.00 15.52
CA GLY A 20 -51.47 4.12 14.34
C GLY A 20 -50.92 4.78 13.08
N SER A 21 -51.28 6.04 12.85
CA SER A 21 -50.78 6.86 11.73
C SER A 21 -49.26 7.06 11.80
N ASN A 22 -48.73 7.46 12.97
CA ASN A 22 -47.30 7.68 13.17
C ASN A 22 -46.47 6.40 13.05
N LEU A 23 -46.99 5.27 13.54
CA LEU A 23 -46.35 3.95 13.37
C LEU A 23 -46.28 3.56 11.90
N ASN A 24 -47.36 3.74 11.14
CA ASN A 24 -47.38 3.44 9.71
C ASN A 24 -46.42 4.36 8.92
N GLY A 25 -46.38 5.65 9.27
CA GLY A 25 -45.41 6.59 8.72
C GLY A 25 -43.96 6.18 8.99
N THR A 26 -43.67 5.74 10.22
CA THR A 26 -42.34 5.24 10.61
C THR A 26 -41.95 4.00 9.81
N LEU A 27 -42.87 3.04 9.66
CA LEU A 27 -42.65 1.83 8.85
C LEU A 27 -42.41 2.18 7.37
N ALA A 28 -43.15 3.14 6.84
CA ALA A 28 -42.96 3.62 5.47
C ALA A 28 -41.60 4.31 5.27
N SER A 29 -41.16 5.14 6.22
CA SER A 29 -39.83 5.77 6.20
C SER A 29 -38.71 4.74 6.30
N LEU A 30 -38.84 3.74 7.17
CA LEU A 30 -37.87 2.64 7.28
C LEU A 30 -37.78 1.84 5.97
N ASN A 31 -38.93 1.54 5.35
CA ASN A 31 -38.96 0.85 4.07
C ASN A 31 -38.36 1.71 2.94
N ALA A 32 -38.58 3.02 2.95
CA ALA A 32 -38.02 3.95 1.98
C ALA A 32 -36.49 4.09 2.12
N ILE A 33 -35.95 4.05 3.34
CA ILE A 33 -34.50 4.05 3.58
C ILE A 33 -33.89 2.70 3.18
N ALA A 34 -34.50 1.59 3.60
CA ALA A 34 -34.01 0.24 3.29
C ALA A 34 -34.08 -0.09 1.80
N SER A 35 -35.09 0.41 1.10
CA SER A 35 -35.26 0.28 -0.36
C SER A 35 -34.69 1.48 -1.12
N GLY A 36 -34.06 2.41 -0.41
CA GLY A 36 -33.63 3.70 -0.92
C GLY A 36 -32.46 3.58 -1.90
N PRO A 37 -32.40 4.45 -2.91
CA PRO A 37 -31.30 4.47 -3.89
C PRO A 37 -29.93 4.66 -3.22
N ASP A 38 -29.87 5.29 -2.04
CA ASP A 38 -28.63 5.55 -1.31
C ASP A 38 -27.96 4.26 -0.80
N VAL A 39 -28.72 3.28 -0.31
CA VAL A 39 -28.17 1.98 0.14
C VAL A 39 -27.58 1.21 -1.04
N ARG A 40 -28.24 1.25 -2.19
CA ARG A 40 -27.72 0.69 -3.44
C ARG A 40 -26.48 1.44 -3.93
N GLY A 41 -26.46 2.77 -3.75
CA GLY A 41 -25.32 3.63 -4.04
C GLY A 41 -24.09 3.24 -3.22
N VAL A 42 -24.25 3.08 -1.90
CA VAL A 42 -23.18 2.67 -0.99
C VAL A 42 -22.61 1.29 -1.38
N ALA A 43 -23.48 0.31 -1.64
CA ALA A 43 -23.04 -1.02 -2.08
C ALA A 43 -22.28 -0.98 -3.42
N LYS A 44 -22.71 -0.12 -4.34
CA LYS A 44 -22.04 0.09 -5.62
C LYS A 44 -20.69 0.78 -5.47
N SER A 45 -20.60 1.79 -4.61
CA SER A 45 -19.34 2.48 -4.28
C SER A 45 -18.34 1.55 -3.61
N LEU A 46 -18.78 0.72 -2.65
CA LEU A 46 -17.92 -0.31 -2.03
C LEU A 46 -17.39 -1.31 -3.05
N SER A 47 -18.26 -1.80 -3.94
CA SER A 47 -17.86 -2.68 -5.05
C SER A 47 -16.84 -1.99 -5.97
N GLY A 48 -17.06 -0.70 -6.26
CA GLY A 48 -16.13 0.11 -7.05
C GLY A 48 -14.77 0.26 -6.37
N SER A 49 -14.74 0.63 -5.10
CA SER A 49 -13.48 0.75 -4.33
C SER A 49 -12.72 -0.57 -4.25
N LEU A 50 -13.42 -1.71 -4.11
CA LEU A 50 -12.80 -3.03 -4.15
C LEU A 50 -12.21 -3.35 -5.52
N ALA A 51 -12.92 -3.00 -6.60
CA ALA A 51 -12.42 -3.14 -7.97
C ALA A 51 -11.18 -2.27 -8.21
N ASP A 52 -11.20 -1.01 -7.76
CA ASP A 52 -10.06 -0.09 -7.87
C ASP A 52 -8.84 -0.60 -7.10
N LEU A 53 -9.03 -1.15 -5.90
CA LEU A 53 -7.95 -1.78 -5.11
C LEU A 53 -7.37 -3.02 -5.82
N GLN A 54 -8.23 -3.83 -6.43
CA GLN A 54 -7.79 -4.99 -7.21
C GLN A 54 -6.98 -4.55 -8.44
N GLU A 55 -7.42 -3.50 -9.13
CA GLU A 55 -6.70 -2.93 -10.27
C GLU A 55 -5.35 -2.33 -9.87
N LEU A 56 -5.28 -1.59 -8.76
CA LEU A 56 -4.03 -1.07 -8.22
C LEU A 56 -3.06 -2.19 -7.86
N THR A 57 -3.54 -3.24 -7.19
CA THR A 57 -2.74 -4.42 -6.85
C THR A 57 -2.23 -5.11 -8.12
N HIS A 58 -3.06 -5.23 -9.14
CA HIS A 58 -2.68 -5.81 -10.42
C HIS A 58 -1.62 -4.99 -11.15
N LYS A 59 -1.81 -3.66 -11.24
CA LYS A 59 -0.86 -2.70 -11.85
C LYS A 59 0.46 -2.65 -11.09
N ALA A 60 0.44 -2.69 -9.76
CA ALA A 60 1.65 -2.78 -8.95
C ALA A 60 2.41 -4.07 -9.27
N ASN A 61 1.72 -5.20 -9.35
CA ASN A 61 2.34 -6.49 -9.71
C ASN A 61 2.93 -6.47 -11.13
N THR A 62 2.23 -5.90 -12.12
CA THR A 62 2.72 -5.80 -13.51
C THR A 62 3.83 -4.77 -13.68
N GLY A 63 3.76 -3.63 -13.00
CA GLY A 63 4.75 -2.56 -13.10
C GLY A 63 6.09 -2.90 -12.44
N LEU A 64 6.06 -3.69 -11.35
CA LEU A 64 7.27 -4.09 -10.63
C LEU A 64 7.92 -5.36 -11.23
N SER A 65 7.15 -6.23 -11.90
CA SER A 65 7.65 -7.43 -12.60
C SER A 65 8.88 -7.19 -13.50
N PRO A 66 8.90 -6.21 -14.42
CA PRO A 66 10.05 -5.97 -15.28
C PRO A 66 11.28 -5.46 -14.52
N LEU A 67 11.12 -4.85 -13.34
CA LEU A 67 12.25 -4.48 -12.49
C LEU A 67 12.85 -5.71 -11.83
N PHE A 68 12.03 -6.61 -11.28
CA PHE A 68 12.50 -7.86 -10.69
C PHE A 68 13.26 -8.73 -11.69
N GLN A 69 12.77 -8.80 -12.93
CA GLN A 69 13.46 -9.53 -14.00
C GLN A 69 14.81 -8.92 -14.39
N ARG A 70 15.00 -7.61 -14.19
CA ARG A 70 16.23 -6.88 -14.55
C ARG A 70 17.21 -6.72 -13.39
N LEU A 71 16.80 -6.97 -12.15
CA LEU A 71 17.66 -6.86 -10.97
C LEU A 71 18.94 -7.72 -11.08
N PRO A 72 18.88 -9.00 -11.51
CA PRO A 72 20.08 -9.81 -11.69
C PRO A 72 21.05 -9.23 -12.72
N ASP A 73 20.54 -8.71 -13.84
CA ASP A 73 21.34 -8.09 -14.89
C ASP A 73 22.01 -6.79 -14.39
N ILE A 74 21.30 -5.98 -13.61
CA ILE A 74 21.84 -4.77 -12.99
C ILE A 74 22.96 -5.13 -12.02
N ALA A 75 22.75 -6.14 -11.17
CA ALA A 75 23.77 -6.61 -10.23
C ALA A 75 25.01 -7.15 -10.96
N ALA A 76 24.82 -7.92 -12.03
CA ALA A 76 25.92 -8.41 -12.86
C ALA A 76 26.68 -7.29 -13.58
N ASN A 77 25.98 -6.25 -14.06
CA ASN A 77 26.62 -5.09 -14.68
C ASN A 77 27.44 -4.26 -13.69
N LEU A 78 26.94 -4.10 -12.46
CA LEU A 78 27.69 -3.46 -11.37
C LEU A 78 28.98 -4.20 -11.05
N ASP A 79 28.91 -5.53 -10.92
CA ASP A 79 30.07 -6.38 -10.64
C ASP A 79 31.17 -6.27 -11.72
N ARG A 80 30.76 -6.30 -12.99
CA ARG A 80 31.67 -6.08 -14.13
C ARG A 80 32.28 -4.69 -14.13
N THR A 81 31.50 -3.67 -13.76
CA THR A 81 31.97 -2.29 -13.70
C THR A 81 33.03 -2.16 -12.61
N VAL A 82 32.75 -2.63 -11.39
CA VAL A 82 33.72 -2.62 -10.28
C VAL A 82 35.00 -3.37 -10.66
N SER A 83 34.87 -4.54 -11.28
CA SER A 83 36.03 -5.33 -11.75
C SER A 83 36.88 -4.58 -12.77
N ARG A 84 36.27 -3.89 -13.74
CA ARG A 84 37.00 -3.07 -14.71
C ARG A 84 37.72 -1.91 -14.05
N VAL A 85 37.06 -1.20 -13.14
CA VAL A 85 37.69 -0.05 -12.49
C VAL A 85 38.85 -0.50 -11.61
N ASN A 86 38.73 -1.62 -10.90
CA ASN A 86 39.84 -2.22 -10.15
C ASN A 86 41.04 -2.54 -11.06
N ALA A 87 40.79 -3.15 -12.23
CA ALA A 87 41.85 -3.44 -13.19
C ALA A 87 42.51 -2.16 -13.75
N THR A 88 41.72 -1.12 -14.02
CA THR A 88 42.23 0.18 -14.48
C THR A 88 43.07 0.87 -13.40
N ALA A 89 42.61 0.89 -12.15
CA ALA A 89 43.36 1.50 -11.04
C ALA A 89 44.71 0.80 -10.83
N HIS A 90 44.73 -0.53 -10.85
CA HIS A 90 45.97 -1.29 -10.75
C HIS A 90 46.94 -1.02 -11.91
N SER A 91 46.42 -0.82 -13.13
CA SER A 91 47.25 -0.44 -14.29
C SER A 91 47.86 0.96 -14.15
N ILE A 92 47.14 1.91 -13.55
CA ILE A 92 47.64 3.26 -13.28
C ILE A 92 48.73 3.24 -12.21
N GLU A 93 48.56 2.42 -11.16
CA GLU A 93 49.55 2.22 -10.09
C GLU A 93 50.88 1.64 -10.59
N SER A 94 50.82 0.78 -11.61
CA SER A 94 52.03 0.25 -12.28
C SER A 94 52.77 1.25 -13.18
N GLY A 95 52.10 2.34 -13.60
CA GLY A 95 52.66 3.36 -14.51
C GLY A 95 52.98 4.72 -13.85
N TYR A 96 52.35 5.04 -12.72
CA TYR A 96 52.55 6.27 -11.95
C TYR A 96 52.74 5.92 -10.46
N GLY A 97 53.87 6.34 -9.88
CA GLY A 97 54.38 5.89 -8.58
C GLY A 97 53.33 5.62 -7.48
N ALA A 98 53.48 4.47 -6.82
CA ALA A 98 52.53 3.81 -5.93
C ALA A 98 52.04 4.62 -4.71
N ASP A 99 52.69 5.72 -4.33
CA ASP A 99 52.44 6.42 -3.05
C ASP A 99 51.72 7.77 -3.16
N SER A 100 51.09 8.07 -4.30
CA SER A 100 50.35 9.31 -4.48
C SER A 100 49.07 9.35 -3.62
N PRO A 101 48.76 10.48 -2.93
CA PRO A 101 47.49 10.68 -2.23
C PRO A 101 46.24 10.45 -3.10
N MET A 102 46.38 10.62 -4.43
CA MET A 102 45.34 10.35 -5.42
C MET A 102 45.02 8.86 -5.53
N ASN A 103 46.03 7.99 -5.56
CA ASN A 103 45.84 6.53 -5.65
C ASN A 103 45.10 6.02 -4.40
N ARG A 104 45.51 6.49 -3.21
CA ARG A 104 44.81 6.16 -1.95
C ARG A 104 43.35 6.63 -1.92
N GLN A 105 43.01 7.74 -2.58
CA GLN A 105 41.61 8.17 -2.70
C GLN A 105 40.83 7.32 -3.69
N LEU A 106 41.44 6.96 -4.82
CA LEU A 106 40.88 6.04 -5.80
C LEU A 106 40.59 4.68 -5.16
N ASP A 107 41.55 4.05 -4.49
CA ASP A 107 41.35 2.75 -3.83
C ASP A 107 40.19 2.77 -2.84
N ARG A 108 40.09 3.83 -2.02
CA ARG A 108 38.97 3.99 -1.09
C ARG A 108 37.63 4.14 -1.82
N ALA A 109 37.59 4.89 -2.91
CA ALA A 109 36.38 5.04 -3.71
C ALA A 109 35.97 3.70 -4.35
N LEU A 110 36.92 2.91 -4.83
CA LEU A 110 36.66 1.59 -5.41
C LEU A 110 36.18 0.58 -4.38
N GLN A 111 36.76 0.60 -3.19
CA GLN A 111 36.27 -0.19 -2.06
C GLN A 111 34.81 0.17 -1.73
N GLN A 112 34.49 1.46 -1.61
CA GLN A 112 33.13 1.93 -1.33
C GLN A 112 32.14 1.55 -2.46
N MET A 113 32.55 1.65 -3.73
CA MET A 113 31.74 1.23 -4.87
C MET A 113 31.51 -0.29 -4.86
N SER A 114 32.53 -1.08 -4.52
CA SER A 114 32.40 -2.53 -4.35
C SER A 114 31.44 -2.89 -3.23
N ASP A 115 31.53 -2.21 -2.09
CA ASP A 115 30.63 -2.41 -0.96
C ASP A 115 29.18 -2.05 -1.32
N ALA A 116 28.97 -0.94 -2.04
CA ALA A 116 27.66 -0.55 -2.55
C ALA A 116 27.10 -1.57 -3.55
N ALA A 117 27.90 -2.08 -4.48
CA ALA A 117 27.49 -3.12 -5.41
C ALA A 117 27.07 -4.42 -4.69
N ARG A 118 27.81 -4.80 -3.63
CA ARG A 118 27.44 -5.95 -2.78
C ARG A 118 26.13 -5.70 -2.03
N ALA A 119 25.90 -4.50 -1.52
CA ALA A 119 24.64 -4.14 -0.85
C ALA A 119 23.45 -4.19 -1.81
N VAL A 120 23.61 -3.68 -3.04
CA VAL A 120 22.60 -3.77 -4.11
C VAL A 120 22.32 -5.22 -4.48
N ARG A 121 23.35 -6.07 -4.57
CA ARG A 121 23.17 -7.50 -4.85
C ARG A 121 22.48 -8.23 -3.71
N ALA A 122 22.83 -7.94 -2.45
CA ALA A 122 22.13 -8.49 -1.30
C ALA A 122 20.65 -8.10 -1.26
N LEU A 123 20.33 -6.86 -1.66
CA LEU A 123 18.96 -6.40 -1.84
C LEU A 123 18.26 -7.14 -2.99
N ALA A 124 18.92 -7.32 -4.14
CA ALA A 124 18.38 -8.07 -5.26
C ALA A 124 18.08 -9.54 -4.88
N ASP A 125 19.02 -10.20 -4.20
CA ASP A 125 18.86 -11.57 -3.71
C ASP A 125 17.72 -11.67 -2.67
N MET A 126 17.58 -10.67 -1.79
CA MET A 126 16.47 -10.59 -0.83
C MET A 126 15.12 -10.45 -1.53
N LEU A 127 15.04 -9.62 -2.55
CA LEU A 127 13.83 -9.38 -3.34
C LEU A 127 13.45 -10.58 -4.22
N GLU A 128 14.44 -11.30 -4.75
CA GLU A 128 14.23 -12.53 -5.53
C GLU A 128 13.69 -13.66 -4.66
N ARG A 129 14.20 -13.78 -3.41
CA ARG A 129 13.75 -14.82 -2.46
C ARG A 129 12.45 -14.46 -1.75
N HIS A 130 12.15 -13.17 -1.57
CA HIS A 130 10.98 -12.67 -0.84
C HIS A 130 10.32 -11.47 -1.55
N PRO A 131 9.65 -11.68 -2.69
CA PRO A 131 8.97 -10.61 -3.43
C PRO A 131 7.83 -9.94 -2.63
N GLU A 132 7.33 -10.62 -1.60
CA GLU A 132 6.26 -10.16 -0.71
C GLU A 132 6.65 -8.94 0.14
N ALA A 133 7.95 -8.71 0.37
CA ALA A 133 8.46 -7.64 1.21
C ALA A 133 8.24 -6.23 0.61
N LEU A 134 8.14 -6.11 -0.72
CA LEU A 134 7.81 -4.85 -1.39
C LEU A 134 6.30 -4.60 -1.45
N LEU A 135 5.49 -5.65 -1.57
CA LEU A 135 4.03 -5.55 -1.68
C LEU A 135 3.33 -5.29 -0.34
N ARG A 136 3.87 -5.78 0.78
CA ARG A 136 3.27 -5.54 2.11
C ARG A 136 3.58 -4.17 2.70
N GLY A 137 4.51 -3.42 2.10
CA GLY A 137 5.13 -2.30 2.79
C GLY A 137 5.92 -2.81 4.01
N ARG A 138 6.91 -2.04 4.41
CA ARG A 138 7.69 -2.33 5.62
C ARG A 138 6.77 -2.18 6.85
N SER A 139 6.06 -3.24 7.23
CA SER A 139 5.28 -3.29 8.47
C SER A 139 6.18 -3.74 9.63
N GLN A 140 6.97 -2.79 10.11
CA GLN A 140 7.50 -2.71 11.47
C GLN A 140 7.37 -1.25 11.89
#